data_AF-A0A9X4BIN4-F1
#
_entry.id   AF-A0A9X4BIN4-F1
#
_cell.length_a   1.000
_cell.length_b   1.000
_cell.length_c   1.000
_cell.angle_alpha   90.00
_cell.angle_beta   90.00
_cell.angle_gamma   90.00
#
_symmetry.space_group_name_H-M   'P 1'
#
loop_
_entity.id
_entity.type
_entity.pdbx_description
1 polymer ?
#
loop_
_entity_poly.entity_id
_entity_poly.type
_entity_poly.pdbx_seq_one_letter_code
_entity_poly.pdbx_strand_id
1 'polypeptide(L)'
;MNRPLFLAVPVLMLLDYALTIAGARLHAGGYARHFEIEHYELNPLWQGAVATRRWFNPRHLAIVAAFTAIFVALDAFLPLRYASLTDFFIGALLTMFGAVNARHLANIALFAYVRAHPDELSGSVRMSHLLVLWMSATQTFVVLAPIAIVAWQSRGHFALGAFAGAVAYLLVHLVWYRRARQAFERQRDHGAEHEPVHERVGDRTERP
;
A
#
# COMPACT_ATOMS: atom_id res chain seq x y z
N MET A 1 23.05 22.70 -2.88
CA MET A 1 22.54 21.31 -2.90
C MET A 1 23.04 20.69 -4.20
N ASN A 2 23.88 19.67 -4.11
CA ASN A 2 24.62 19.12 -5.24
C ASN A 2 23.79 18.12 -6.04
N ARG A 3 22.76 17.52 -5.42
CA ARG A 3 21.90 16.51 -6.04
C ARG A 3 20.41 16.84 -5.80
N PRO A 4 19.72 17.55 -6.73
CA PRO A 4 18.32 17.95 -6.57
C PRO A 4 17.34 16.79 -6.32
N LEU A 5 17.67 15.60 -6.83
CA LEU A 5 16.88 14.37 -6.69
C LEU A 5 16.67 13.94 -5.24
N PHE A 6 17.49 14.37 -4.28
CA PHE A 6 17.27 14.06 -2.86
C PHE A 6 15.95 14.61 -2.31
N LEU A 7 15.48 15.75 -2.83
CA LEU A 7 14.21 16.33 -2.40
C LEU A 7 12.99 15.65 -3.05
N ALA A 8 13.19 14.88 -4.12
CA ALA A 8 12.10 14.16 -4.75
C ALA A 8 11.50 13.10 -3.81
N VAL A 9 12.32 12.44 -2.99
CA VAL A 9 11.83 11.41 -2.06
C VAL A 9 10.89 12.01 -0.99
N PRO A 10 11.26 13.05 -0.22
CA PRO A 10 10.33 13.72 0.69
C PRO A 10 9.04 14.23 0.03
N VAL A 11 9.14 14.77 -1.19
CA VAL A 11 7.96 15.20 -1.95
C VAL A 11 7.04 14.01 -2.25
N LEU A 12 7.60 12.89 -2.70
CA LEU A 12 6.81 11.68 -2.96
C LEU A 12 6.20 11.09 -1.69
N MET A 13 6.87 11.20 -0.53
CA MET A 13 6.30 10.80 0.77
C MET A 13 5.11 11.68 1.17
N LEU A 14 5.21 13.00 0.98
CA LEU A 14 4.08 13.92 1.21
C LEU A 14 2.92 13.61 0.27
N LEU A 15 3.23 13.36 -1.00
CA LEU A 15 2.26 13.00 -2.01
C LEU A 15 1.56 11.69 -1.68
N ASP A 16 2.29 10.67 -1.22
CA ASP A 16 1.75 9.38 -0.79
C ASP A 16 0.64 9.54 0.26
N TYR A 17 0.93 10.28 1.33
CA TYR A 17 -0.06 10.55 2.36
C TYR A 17 -1.26 11.36 1.83
N ALA A 18 -1.01 12.40 1.05
CA ALA A 18 -2.07 13.23 0.49
C ALA A 18 -3.01 12.44 -0.44
N LEU A 19 -2.45 11.63 -1.34
CA LEU A 19 -3.21 10.78 -2.25
C LEU A 19 -3.97 9.68 -1.50
N THR A 20 -3.36 9.10 -0.45
CA THR A 20 -4.03 8.13 0.41
C THR A 20 -5.29 8.73 1.05
N ILE A 21 -5.19 9.93 1.62
CA ILE A 21 -6.34 10.62 2.23
C ILE A 21 -7.38 11.02 1.18
N ALA A 22 -6.95 11.51 0.01
CA ALA A 22 -7.84 11.83 -1.10
C ALA A 22 -8.65 10.61 -1.56
N GLY A 23 -7.97 9.48 -1.78
CA GLY A 23 -8.60 8.23 -2.18
C GLY A 23 -9.54 7.68 -1.12
N ALA A 24 -9.17 7.73 0.17
CA ALA A 24 -10.05 7.29 1.27
C ALA A 24 -11.35 8.11 1.38
N ARG A 25 -11.31 9.40 1.02
CA ARG A 25 -12.50 10.26 0.96
C ARG A 25 -13.38 9.95 -0.24
N LEU A 26 -12.79 9.75 -1.42
CA LEU A 26 -13.53 9.37 -2.62
C LEU A 26 -14.17 7.99 -2.47
N HIS A 27 -13.45 7.02 -1.87
CA HIS A 27 -13.97 5.69 -1.56
C HIS A 27 -15.24 5.79 -0.71
N ALA A 28 -15.18 6.54 0.39
CA ALA A 28 -16.32 6.77 1.29
C ALA A 28 -17.48 7.53 0.63
N GLY A 29 -17.19 8.35 -0.39
CA GLY A 29 -18.16 9.20 -1.08
C GLY A 29 -19.04 8.49 -2.11
N GLY A 30 -18.93 7.17 -2.28
CA GLY A 30 -19.86 6.40 -3.11
C GLY A 30 -19.35 5.03 -3.57
N TYR A 31 -18.03 4.89 -3.77
CA TYR A 31 -17.43 3.63 -4.26
C TYR A 31 -17.54 2.49 -3.24
N ALA A 32 -17.55 2.81 -1.94
CA ALA A 32 -17.75 1.86 -0.85
C ALA A 32 -19.04 1.04 -0.95
N ARG A 33 -20.05 1.51 -1.71
CA ARG A 33 -21.30 0.78 -1.96
C ARG A 33 -21.13 -0.42 -2.89
N HIS A 34 -20.12 -0.38 -3.77
CA HIS A 34 -19.84 -1.45 -4.72
C HIS A 34 -18.68 -2.33 -4.27
N PHE A 35 -17.71 -1.76 -3.55
CA PHE A 35 -16.53 -2.46 -3.07
C PHE A 35 -16.36 -2.24 -1.58
N GLU A 36 -16.89 -3.18 -0.82
CA GLU A 36 -16.72 -3.23 0.62
C GLU A 36 -15.37 -3.84 0.94
N ILE A 37 -14.48 -3.03 1.51
CA ILE A 37 -13.16 -3.44 1.97
C ILE A 37 -13.06 -3.21 3.47
N GLU A 38 -12.48 -4.16 4.18
CA GLU A 38 -12.35 -4.08 5.65
C GLU A 38 -11.45 -2.90 6.07
N HIS A 39 -10.35 -2.70 5.34
CA HIS A 39 -9.41 -1.62 5.55
C HIS A 39 -8.99 -1.02 4.21
N TYR A 40 -9.17 0.29 4.05
CA TYR A 40 -8.69 1.01 2.87
C TYR A 40 -7.16 1.09 2.84
N GLU A 41 -6.54 1.39 3.98
CA GLU A 41 -5.09 1.48 4.12
C GLU A 41 -4.48 0.11 4.46
N LEU A 42 -3.48 -0.30 3.68
CA LEU A 42 -2.80 -1.59 3.87
C LEU A 42 -1.69 -1.51 4.91
N ASN A 43 -1.06 -0.34 5.09
CA ASN A 43 -0.01 -0.17 6.07
C ASN A 43 -0.61 -0.05 7.49
N PRO A 44 -0.37 -1.02 8.39
CA PRO A 44 -0.93 -1.00 9.74
C PRO A 44 -0.56 0.25 10.55
N LEU A 45 0.59 0.86 10.26
CA LEU A 45 1.04 2.08 10.95
C LEU A 45 0.14 3.29 10.68
N TRP A 46 -0.56 3.30 9.55
CA TRP A 46 -1.32 4.44 9.07
C TRP A 46 -2.83 4.23 9.06
N GLN A 47 -3.32 2.99 9.28
CA GLN A 47 -4.75 2.67 9.26
C GLN A 47 -5.60 3.59 10.12
N GLY A 48 -5.22 3.84 11.38
CA GLY A 48 -5.98 4.73 12.26
C GLY A 48 -6.04 6.18 11.75
N ALA A 49 -4.91 6.69 11.23
CA ALA A 49 -4.88 8.05 10.68
C ALA A 49 -5.75 8.16 9.42
N VAL A 50 -5.67 7.19 8.51
CA VAL A 50 -6.46 7.16 7.27
C VAL A 50 -7.94 6.96 7.56
N ALA A 51 -8.31 6.13 8.54
CA ALA A 51 -9.70 5.93 8.95
C ALA A 51 -10.39 7.24 9.37
N THR A 52 -9.64 8.12 10.07
CA THR A 52 -10.14 9.46 10.44
C THR A 52 -10.10 10.48 9.29
N ARG A 53 -9.49 10.14 8.14
CA ARG A 53 -9.40 10.97 6.92
C ARG A 53 -8.84 12.39 7.16
N ARG A 54 -7.96 12.55 8.16
CA ARG A 54 -7.34 13.83 8.52
C ARG A 54 -6.25 14.19 7.51
N TRP A 55 -6.28 15.40 6.96
CA TRP A 55 -5.22 15.91 6.07
C TRP A 55 -3.93 16.23 6.80
N PHE A 56 -4.03 16.62 8.07
CA PHE A 56 -2.88 16.94 8.90
C PHE A 56 -2.56 15.78 9.84
N ASN A 57 -1.33 15.25 9.73
CA ASN A 57 -0.83 14.19 10.59
C ASN A 57 0.61 14.53 11.04
N PRO A 58 0.79 14.98 12.29
CA PRO A 58 2.10 15.42 12.78
C PRO A 58 3.12 14.28 12.80
N ARG A 59 2.69 13.03 12.99
CA ARG A 59 3.58 11.86 12.94
C ARG A 59 4.14 11.65 11.54
N HIS A 60 3.31 11.76 10.51
CA HIS A 60 3.77 11.67 9.12
C HIS A 60 4.75 12.80 8.78
N LEU A 61 4.40 14.04 9.14
CA LEU A 61 5.28 15.20 8.93
C LEU A 61 6.63 15.06 9.64
N ALA A 62 6.65 14.56 10.87
CA ALA A 62 7.89 14.30 11.60
C ALA A 62 8.78 13.27 10.88
N ILE A 63 8.19 12.20 10.33
CA ILE A 63 8.93 11.21 9.53
C ILE A 63 9.49 11.86 8.26
N VAL A 64 8.67 12.60 7.50
CA VAL A 64 9.15 13.30 6.29
C VAL A 64 10.27 14.28 6.62
N ALA A 65 10.12 15.06 7.69
CA ALA A 65 11.15 16.01 8.13
C ALA A 65 12.45 15.29 8.51
N ALA A 66 12.37 14.17 9.22
CA ALA A 66 13.54 13.36 9.57
C ALA A 66 14.24 12.80 8.33
N PHE A 67 13.50 12.22 7.38
CA PHE A 67 14.07 11.74 6.11
C PHE A 67 14.67 12.88 5.28
N THR A 68 14.02 14.04 5.25
CA THR A 68 14.55 15.24 4.57
C THR A 68 15.87 15.68 5.18
N ALA A 69 15.95 15.76 6.51
CA ALA A 69 17.18 16.12 7.21
C ALA A 69 18.30 15.11 6.94
N ILE A 70 18.00 13.81 6.94
CA ILE A 70 18.95 12.74 6.58
C ILE A 70 19.45 12.95 5.15
N PHE A 71 18.58 13.18 4.16
CA PHE A 71 19.02 13.39 2.78
C PHE A 71 19.84 14.66 2.58
N VAL A 72 19.47 15.76 3.25
CA VAL A 72 20.27 17.00 3.21
C VAL A 72 21.64 16.78 3.84
N ALA A 73 21.72 16.07 4.97
CA ALA A 73 22.99 15.72 5.59
C ALA A 73 23.83 14.81 4.68
N LEU A 74 23.22 13.81 4.03
CA LEU A 74 23.91 12.96 3.06
C LEU A 74 24.41 13.76 1.85
N ASP A 75 23.64 14.70 1.31
CA ASP A 75 24.09 15.57 0.20
C ASP A 75 25.29 16.45 0.59
N ALA A 76 25.28 16.97 1.83
CA ALA A 76 26.31 17.87 2.34
C ALA A 76 27.61 17.14 2.73
N PHE A 77 27.51 15.97 3.35
CA PHE A 77 28.64 15.30 4.00
C PHE A 77 29.13 14.05 3.26
N LEU A 78 28.36 13.46 2.34
CA LEU A 78 28.76 12.24 1.65
C LEU A 78 29.67 12.55 0.44
N PRO A 79 30.94 12.11 0.45
CA PRO A 79 31.87 12.41 -0.64
C PRO A 79 31.40 11.90 -2.00
N LEU A 80 31.78 12.59 -3.09
CA LEU A 80 31.42 12.23 -4.47
C LEU A 80 31.83 10.81 -4.87
N ARG A 81 32.87 10.23 -4.24
CA ARG A 81 33.28 8.83 -4.46
C ARG A 81 32.19 7.79 -4.14
N TYR A 82 31.15 8.17 -3.39
CA TYR A 82 29.98 7.34 -3.08
C TYR A 82 28.75 7.69 -3.93
N ALA A 83 28.93 8.37 -5.07
CA ALA A 83 27.84 8.70 -5.99
C ALA A 83 27.06 7.43 -6.41
N SER A 84 27.76 6.35 -6.74
CA SER A 84 27.14 5.06 -7.09
C SER A 84 26.19 4.52 -6.03
N LEU A 85 26.58 4.60 -4.75
CA LEU A 85 25.74 4.14 -3.63
C LEU A 85 24.53 5.06 -3.46
N THR A 86 24.73 6.37 -3.64
CA THR A 86 23.67 7.37 -3.59
C THR A 86 22.63 7.11 -4.68
N ASP A 87 23.08 6.91 -5.92
CA ASP A 87 22.24 6.63 -7.07
C ASP A 87 21.42 5.35 -6.86
N PHE A 88 22.03 4.31 -6.29
CA PHE A 88 21.34 3.08 -5.92
C PHE A 88 20.19 3.33 -4.93
N PHE A 89 20.44 4.03 -3.82
CA PHE A 89 19.38 4.28 -2.84
C PHE A 89 18.28 5.21 -3.38
N ILE A 90 18.65 6.22 -4.17
CA ILE A 90 17.68 7.11 -4.79
C ILE A 90 16.81 6.36 -5.79
N GLY A 91 17.41 5.53 -6.65
CA GLY A 91 16.65 4.66 -7.56
C GLY A 91 15.65 3.78 -6.82
N ALA A 92 16.08 3.15 -5.73
CA ALA A 92 15.24 2.29 -4.90
C ALA A 92 14.04 3.03 -4.31
N LEU A 93 14.29 4.18 -3.67
CA LEU A 93 13.25 4.95 -3.00
C LEU A 93 12.28 5.60 -3.99
N LEU A 94 12.79 6.16 -5.10
CA LEU A 94 11.93 6.74 -6.14
C LEU A 94 11.02 5.69 -6.77
N THR A 95 11.53 4.48 -6.99
CA THR A 95 10.72 3.39 -7.53
C THR A 95 9.66 2.93 -6.54
N MET A 96 10.02 2.76 -5.27
CA MET A 96 9.08 2.33 -4.24
C MET A 96 7.95 3.35 -4.06
N PHE A 97 8.27 4.63 -3.82
CA PHE A 97 7.25 5.66 -3.64
C PHE A 97 6.52 6.00 -4.95
N GLY A 98 7.20 5.93 -6.09
CA GLY A 98 6.58 6.10 -7.40
C GLY A 98 5.51 5.05 -7.67
N ALA A 99 5.80 3.77 -7.39
CA ALA A 99 4.84 2.67 -7.55
C ALA A 99 3.62 2.83 -6.62
N VAL A 100 3.85 3.21 -5.37
CA VAL A 100 2.79 3.49 -4.39
C VAL A 100 1.90 4.64 -4.87
N ASN A 101 2.50 5.78 -5.24
CA ASN A 101 1.77 6.95 -5.72
C ASN A 101 0.99 6.68 -7.00
N ALA A 102 1.58 5.94 -7.95
CA ALA A 102 0.88 5.54 -9.18
C ALA A 102 -0.37 4.71 -8.88
N ARG A 103 -0.30 3.79 -7.90
CA ARG A 103 -1.47 3.02 -7.46
C ARG A 103 -2.53 3.91 -6.82
N HIS A 104 -2.15 4.85 -5.96
CA HIS A 104 -3.11 5.79 -5.38
C HIS A 104 -3.80 6.66 -6.44
N LEU A 105 -3.04 7.15 -7.43
CA LEU A 105 -3.61 7.90 -8.55
C LEU A 105 -4.59 7.04 -9.37
N ALA A 106 -4.24 5.80 -9.68
CA ALA A 106 -5.14 4.88 -10.39
C ALA A 106 -6.44 4.63 -9.62
N ASN A 107 -6.35 4.40 -8.30
CA ASN A 107 -7.51 4.24 -7.44
C ASN A 107 -8.37 5.51 -7.40
N ILE A 108 -7.77 6.68 -7.22
CA ILE A 108 -8.46 7.97 -7.24
C ILE A 108 -9.19 8.18 -8.56
N ALA A 109 -8.52 7.91 -9.69
CA ALA A 109 -9.11 8.04 -11.02
C ALA A 109 -10.32 7.11 -11.18
N LEU A 110 -10.21 5.84 -10.76
CA LEU A 110 -11.31 4.89 -10.78
C LEU A 110 -12.48 5.35 -9.90
N PHE A 111 -12.22 5.78 -8.66
CA PHE A 111 -13.27 6.23 -7.75
C PHE A 111 -13.95 7.50 -8.26
N ALA A 112 -13.19 8.43 -8.83
CA ALA A 112 -13.72 9.63 -9.44
C ALA A 112 -14.60 9.30 -10.66
N TYR A 113 -14.18 8.36 -11.51
CA TYR A 113 -14.94 7.90 -12.66
C TYR A 113 -16.27 7.27 -12.25
N VAL A 114 -16.25 6.30 -11.33
CA VAL A 114 -17.46 5.63 -10.82
C VAL A 114 -18.41 6.62 -10.16
N ARG A 115 -17.88 7.60 -9.41
CA ARG A 115 -18.73 8.63 -8.80
C ARG A 115 -19.43 9.49 -9.85
N ALA A 116 -18.78 9.75 -10.98
CA ALA A 116 -19.36 10.52 -12.08
C ALA A 116 -20.34 9.69 -12.93
N HIS A 117 -20.19 8.36 -12.96
CA HIS A 117 -20.98 7.44 -13.77
C HIS A 117 -21.52 6.29 -12.89
N PRO A 118 -22.51 6.56 -12.02
CA PRO A 118 -22.98 5.59 -11.04
C PRO A 118 -23.62 4.33 -11.67
N ASP A 119 -24.08 4.42 -12.91
CA ASP A 119 -24.75 3.31 -13.61
C ASP A 119 -23.76 2.30 -14.26
N GLU A 120 -22.46 2.62 -14.29
CA GLU A 120 -21.40 1.75 -14.86
C GLU A 120 -21.06 0.56 -13.95
N LEU A 121 -21.44 0.63 -12.67
CA LEU A 121 -21.25 -0.45 -11.71
C LEU A 121 -22.58 -0.82 -11.07
N SER A 122 -22.92 -2.11 -11.14
CA SER A 122 -24.10 -2.68 -10.49
C SER A 122 -23.68 -3.76 -9.48
N GLY A 123 -24.41 -3.84 -8.36
CA GLY A 123 -24.14 -4.81 -7.30
C GLY A 123 -23.00 -4.40 -6.37
N SER A 124 -22.65 -5.32 -5.48
CA SER A 124 -21.62 -5.13 -4.45
C SER A 124 -20.77 -6.37 -4.27
N VAL A 125 -19.47 -6.18 -4.08
CA VAL A 125 -18.51 -7.23 -3.73
C VAL A 125 -17.84 -6.84 -2.43
N ARG A 126 -17.81 -7.78 -1.48
CA ARG A 126 -16.99 -7.67 -0.28
C ARG A 126 -15.65 -8.36 -0.50
N MET A 127 -14.58 -7.60 -0.35
CA MET A 127 -13.22 -8.11 -0.48
C MET A 127 -12.58 -8.22 0.90
N SER A 128 -12.15 -9.43 1.24
CA SER A 128 -11.39 -9.67 2.48
C SER A 128 -10.04 -8.97 2.42
N HIS A 129 -9.49 -8.61 3.58
CA HIS A 129 -8.16 -8.00 3.66
C HIS A 129 -7.07 -8.84 2.98
N LEU A 130 -7.17 -10.17 3.05
CA LEU A 130 -6.25 -11.10 2.38
C LEU A 130 -6.28 -10.98 0.86
N LEU A 131 -7.48 -10.91 0.27
CA LEU A 131 -7.63 -10.76 -1.18
C LEU A 131 -7.03 -9.43 -1.64
N VAL A 132 -7.28 -8.34 -0.91
CA VAL A 132 -6.72 -7.02 -1.25
C VAL A 132 -5.19 -7.03 -1.17
N LEU A 133 -4.60 -7.61 -0.13
CA LEU A 133 -3.13 -7.75 -0.01
C LEU A 133 -2.56 -8.59 -1.16
N TRP A 134 -3.22 -9.68 -1.54
CA TRP A 134 -2.80 -10.53 -2.65
C TRP A 134 -2.84 -9.77 -3.98
N MET A 135 -3.94 -9.09 -4.30
CA MET A 135 -4.05 -8.25 -5.50
C MET A 135 -2.98 -7.15 -5.53
N SER A 136 -2.72 -6.53 -4.38
CA SER A 136 -1.68 -5.49 -4.24
C SER A 136 -0.27 -6.05 -4.51
N ALA A 137 0.01 -7.27 -4.03
CA ALA A 137 1.27 -7.97 -4.32
C ALA A 137 1.40 -8.29 -5.82
N THR A 138 0.38 -8.87 -6.44
CA THR A 138 0.43 -9.27 -7.87
C THR A 138 0.53 -8.08 -8.81
N GLN A 139 -0.17 -6.97 -8.51
CA GLN A 139 -0.04 -5.74 -9.29
C GLN A 139 1.37 -5.14 -9.27
N THR A 140 2.22 -5.49 -8.28
CA THR A 140 3.61 -5.03 -8.24
C THR A 140 4.44 -5.56 -9.41
N PHE A 141 4.04 -6.69 -10.02
CA PHE A 141 4.73 -7.23 -11.20
C PHE A 141 4.67 -6.31 -12.43
N VAL A 142 3.65 -5.45 -12.52
CA VAL A 142 3.52 -4.45 -13.60
C VAL A 142 4.69 -3.46 -13.58
N VAL A 143 5.22 -3.14 -12.39
CA VAL A 143 6.39 -2.26 -12.22
C VAL A 143 7.69 -3.07 -12.20
N LEU A 144 7.69 -4.21 -11.50
CA LEU A 144 8.89 -5.02 -11.31
C LEU A 144 9.46 -5.57 -12.63
N ALA A 145 8.60 -6.09 -13.53
CA ALA A 145 9.08 -6.73 -14.75
C ALA A 145 9.77 -5.76 -15.72
N PRO A 146 9.20 -4.58 -16.07
CA PRO A 146 9.91 -3.60 -16.90
C PRO A 146 11.20 -3.10 -16.25
N ILE A 147 11.18 -2.83 -14.95
CA ILE A 147 12.38 -2.34 -14.23
C ILE A 147 13.48 -3.41 -14.21
N ALA A 148 13.13 -4.69 -14.08
CA ALA A 148 14.09 -5.79 -14.17
C ALA A 148 14.81 -5.81 -15.53
N ILE A 149 14.07 -5.62 -16.63
CA ILE A 149 14.64 -5.54 -17.98
C ILE A 149 15.59 -4.34 -18.10
N VAL A 150 15.18 -3.16 -17.62
CA VAL A 150 16.00 -1.93 -17.63
C VAL A 150 17.26 -2.10 -16.78
N ALA A 151 17.15 -2.69 -15.59
CA ALA A 151 18.28 -2.94 -14.70
C ALA A 151 19.28 -3.93 -15.32
N TRP A 152 18.78 -4.99 -15.98
CA TRP A 152 19.60 -5.97 -16.69
C TRP A 152 20.40 -5.33 -17.84
N GLN A 153 19.76 -4.48 -18.64
CA GLN A 153 20.39 -3.87 -19.81
C GLN A 153 21.35 -2.72 -19.45
N SER A 154 20.93 -1.82 -18.56
CA SER A 154 21.70 -0.60 -18.27
C SER A 154 22.89 -0.83 -17.34
N ARG A 155 22.80 -1.82 -16.42
CA ARG A 155 23.78 -2.09 -15.35
C ARG A 155 24.15 -0.87 -14.50
N GLY A 156 23.39 0.22 -14.58
CA GLY A 156 23.62 1.44 -13.82
C GLY A 156 23.16 1.27 -12.37
N HIS A 157 23.89 1.85 -11.41
CA HIS A 157 23.56 1.74 -9.99
C HIS A 157 22.14 2.23 -9.68
N PHE A 158 21.68 3.30 -10.33
CA PHE A 158 20.31 3.78 -10.21
C PHE A 158 19.27 2.74 -10.62
N ALA A 159 19.45 2.08 -11.77
CA ALA A 159 18.52 1.08 -12.27
C ALA A 159 18.53 -0.20 -11.41
N LEU A 160 19.70 -0.62 -10.92
CA LEU A 160 19.82 -1.70 -9.94
C LEU A 160 19.11 -1.34 -8.63
N GLY A 161 19.26 -0.09 -8.19
CA GLY A 161 18.52 0.47 -7.06
C GLY A 161 17.01 0.39 -7.27
N ALA A 162 16.53 0.89 -8.40
CA ALA A 162 15.12 0.82 -8.79
C ALA A 162 14.56 -0.60 -8.73
N PHE A 163 15.29 -1.57 -9.29
CA PHE A 163 14.93 -2.98 -9.22
C PHE A 163 14.86 -3.48 -7.77
N ALA A 164 15.90 -3.19 -6.97
CA ALA A 164 15.92 -3.57 -5.56
C ALA A 164 14.76 -2.94 -4.77
N GLY A 165 14.40 -1.69 -5.06
CA GLY A 165 13.24 -1.01 -4.47
C GLY A 165 11.91 -1.69 -4.82
N ALA A 166 11.71 -2.07 -6.08
CA ALA A 166 10.53 -2.82 -6.50
C ALA A 166 10.44 -4.20 -5.85
N VAL A 167 11.57 -4.92 -5.73
CA VAL A 167 11.64 -6.20 -5.02
C VAL A 167 11.32 -6.03 -3.53
N ALA A 168 11.93 -5.04 -2.86
CA ALA A 168 11.66 -4.74 -1.46
C ALA A 168 10.17 -4.44 -1.24
N TYR A 169 9.56 -3.66 -2.13
CA TYR A 169 8.13 -3.35 -2.09
C TYR A 169 7.25 -4.60 -2.20
N LEU A 170 7.57 -5.52 -3.11
CA LEU A 170 6.89 -6.82 -3.21
C LEU A 170 7.07 -7.65 -1.93
N LEU A 171 8.28 -7.72 -1.37
CA LEU A 171 8.56 -8.47 -0.15
C LEU A 171 7.75 -7.94 1.04
N VAL A 172 7.62 -6.62 1.19
CA VAL A 172 6.78 -6.01 2.22
C VAL A 172 5.33 -6.50 2.09
N HIS A 173 4.78 -6.52 0.87
CA HIS A 173 3.42 -7.03 0.61
C HIS A 173 3.28 -8.51 0.97
N LEU A 174 4.26 -9.34 0.62
CA LEU A 174 4.25 -10.76 0.94
C LEU A 174 4.35 -11.00 2.46
N VAL A 175 5.14 -10.20 3.18
CA VAL A 175 5.22 -10.26 4.65
C VAL A 175 3.89 -9.89 5.28
N TRP A 176 3.25 -8.81 4.81
CA TRP A 176 1.92 -8.41 5.29
C TRP A 176 0.86 -9.48 4.99
N TYR A 177 0.85 -10.04 3.78
CA TYR A 177 -0.04 -11.13 3.40
C TYR A 177 0.13 -12.36 4.31
N ARG A 178 1.37 -12.80 4.55
CA ARG A 178 1.65 -13.94 5.45
C ARG A 178 1.16 -13.67 6.88
N ARG A 179 1.40 -12.47 7.41
CA ARG A 179 0.95 -12.10 8.76
C ARG A 179 -0.58 -12.06 8.86
N ALA A 180 -1.25 -11.47 7.88
CA ALA A 180 -2.71 -11.45 7.83
C ALA A 180 -3.29 -12.87 7.74
N ARG A 181 -2.66 -13.76 6.97
CA ARG A 181 -3.12 -15.15 6.81
C ARG A 181 -3.02 -15.92 8.11
N GLN A 182 -1.89 -15.80 8.80
CA GLN A 182 -1.70 -16.43 10.12
C GLN A 182 -2.67 -15.88 11.17
N ALA A 183 -3.10 -14.62 11.08
CA ALA A 183 -4.10 -14.05 11.98
C ALA A 183 -5.50 -14.63 11.67
N PHE A 184 -5.85 -14.74 10.39
CA PHE A 184 -7.11 -15.34 9.95
C PHE A 184 -7.23 -16.82 10.33
N GLU A 185 -6.18 -17.61 10.12
CA GLU A 185 -6.14 -19.04 10.50
C GLU A 185 -6.35 -19.20 12.02
N ARG A 186 -5.67 -18.39 12.85
CA ARG A 186 -5.88 -18.40 14.31
C ARG A 186 -7.30 -18.05 14.73
N GLN A 187 -7.93 -17.08 14.08
CA GLN A 187 -9.33 -16.72 14.35
C GLN A 187 -10.29 -17.85 13.96
N ARG A 188 -10.01 -18.54 12.84
CA ARG A 188 -10.82 -19.67 12.39
C ARG A 188 -10.75 -20.84 13.37
N ASP A 189 -9.55 -21.16 13.85
CA ASP A 189 -9.34 -22.27 14.77
C ASP A 189 -9.97 -22.00 16.14
N HIS A 190 -9.85 -20.78 16.68
CA HIS A 190 -10.54 -20.39 17.92
C HIS A 190 -12.06 -20.22 17.77
N GLY A 191 -12.53 -19.77 16.61
CA GLY A 191 -13.95 -19.63 16.32
C GLY A 191 -14.67 -20.98 16.21
N ALA A 192 -13.97 -22.02 15.71
CA ALA A 192 -14.50 -23.38 15.63
C ALA A 192 -14.68 -24.04 17.02
N GLU A 193 -13.93 -23.60 18.04
CA GLU A 193 -14.08 -24.07 19.42
C GLU A 193 -15.23 -23.39 20.17
N HIS A 194 -15.81 -22.32 19.63
CA HIS A 194 -16.90 -21.54 20.24
C HIS A 194 -18.13 -21.45 19.35
N GLU A 195 -18.22 -22.25 18.28
CA GLU A 195 -19.52 -22.49 17.65
C GLU A 195 -20.39 -23.15 18.73
N PRO A 196 -21.41 -22.45 19.25
CA PRO A 196 -22.19 -23.01 20.32
C PRO A 196 -22.80 -24.32 19.80
N VAL A 197 -22.62 -25.38 20.58
CA VAL A 197 -23.44 -26.59 20.52
C VAL A 197 -24.85 -26.21 21.01
N HIS A 198 -25.43 -25.14 20.46
CA HIS A 198 -26.83 -24.83 20.60
C HIS A 198 -27.57 -25.74 19.63
N GLU A 199 -27.89 -26.90 20.21
CA GLU A 199 -29.23 -27.45 20.13
C GLU A 199 -29.66 -27.94 18.74
N ARG A 200 -29.20 -29.14 18.42
CA ARG A 200 -30.14 -30.17 17.93
C ARG A 200 -31.12 -30.54 19.05
N VAL A 201 -31.85 -29.58 19.61
CA VAL A 201 -32.97 -29.87 20.50
C VAL A 201 -34.17 -30.12 19.61
N GLY A 202 -34.35 -31.42 19.36
CA GLY A 202 -35.65 -32.06 19.24
C GLY A 202 -36.71 -31.34 18.44
N ASP A 203 -36.71 -31.53 17.12
CA ASP A 203 -37.99 -31.74 16.44
C ASP A 203 -38.34 -33.24 16.58
N ARG A 204 -38.64 -33.63 17.82
CA ARG A 204 -39.30 -34.89 18.20
C ARG A 204 -40.65 -34.49 18.79
N THR A 205 -41.62 -34.26 17.94
CA THR A 205 -43.05 -34.50 18.22
C THR A 205 -43.69 -34.66 16.85
N GLU A 206 -43.66 -35.86 16.27
CA GLU A 206 -44.73 -36.85 16.43
C GLU A 206 -46.14 -36.25 16.45
N ARG A 207 -46.76 -36.27 15.25
CA ARG A 207 -48.11 -36.79 14.93
C ARG A 207 -49.33 -35.99 15.46
N PRO A 208 -50.52 -36.15 14.84
CA PRO A 208 -50.93 -37.10 13.80
C PRO A 208 -51.15 -36.51 12.40
#